data_AF-A0A137SGL5-F1
#
_entry.id   AF-A0A137SGL5-F1
#
_cell.length_a   1.000
_cell.length_b   1.000
_cell.length_c   1.000
_cell.angle_alpha   90.00
_cell.angle_beta   90.00
_cell.angle_gamma   90.00
#
_symmetry.space_group_name_H-M   'P 1'
#
loop_
_entity.id
_entity.type
_entity.pdbx_description
1 polymer ?
#
loop_
_entity_poly.entity_id
_entity_poly.type
_entity_poly.pdbx_seq_one_letter_code
_entity_poly.pdbx_strand_id
1 'polypeptide(L)'
;MLNYKDRVSPESVFIIFYDEVEPSSTIAQAKAVCSMYGLKFCAPKSLDEMLTIIKTSSFSITHSILRLKDSFTLDVLETLRNTRGSGYTSSSIAFSYRSTNEALKFENEINIQKGKAGNLECINIMRPDEFRKDQYVVSELKLLDNIVCDTIRLKYNTKCLSNESLSRILPESVKDYFVSCSHIYGDLHMYHRSDTDGYFAMRHNGSLYITATKSPKGRGLDLDRITCLEGYDRQTNTISYRGAYLPSSDAVEAFVVFDTIKNIHQIIHTHDSKRFTRNKQAEKFPRIGSLPYGEPELGDKIARLYQSTQSPLIIMEEHGEVFFGTHDNSAINNITSAISQFCNHKENDTLDVA
;
A
#
# COMPACT_ATOMS: atom_id res chain seq x y z
N MET A 1 14.62 7.88 6.54
CA MET A 1 13.53 6.89 6.52
C MET A 1 13.05 6.60 7.94
N LEU A 2 11.74 6.49 8.16
CA LEU A 2 11.18 6.01 9.43
C LEU A 2 11.50 4.51 9.59
N ASN A 3 12.03 4.10 10.75
CA ASN A 3 12.54 2.72 10.93
C ASN A 3 11.46 1.70 11.31
N TYR A 4 10.29 2.14 11.78
CA TYR A 4 9.15 1.33 12.21
C TYR A 4 9.49 0.16 13.15
N LYS A 5 10.52 0.34 13.99
CA LYS A 5 10.74 -0.53 15.16
C LYS A 5 9.69 -0.27 16.24
N ASP A 6 9.34 1.01 16.39
CA ASP A 6 8.34 1.49 17.33
C ASP A 6 7.20 2.20 16.59
N ARG A 7 6.03 2.27 17.24
CA ARG A 7 4.88 3.01 16.72
C ARG A 7 5.23 4.50 16.67
N VAL A 8 4.91 5.13 15.54
CA VAL A 8 5.00 6.58 15.42
C VAL A 8 3.99 7.21 16.38
N SER A 9 4.48 8.11 17.23
CA SER A 9 3.67 8.88 18.16
C SER A 9 2.78 9.86 17.37
N PRO A 10 1.44 9.77 17.45
CA PRO A 10 0.56 10.61 16.64
C PRO A 10 0.73 12.12 16.86
N GLU A 11 1.05 12.53 18.09
CA GLU A 11 1.28 13.92 18.45
C GLU A 11 2.54 14.52 17.81
N SER A 12 3.45 13.67 17.33
CA SER A 12 4.65 14.08 16.58
C SER A 12 4.41 14.29 15.08
N VAL A 13 3.20 14.00 14.59
CA VAL A 13 2.80 14.06 13.18
C VAL A 13 1.95 15.29 12.91
N PHE A 14 2.34 16.05 11.89
CA PHE A 14 1.60 17.19 11.38
C PHE A 14 1.17 16.99 9.94
N ILE A 15 -0.13 17.02 9.72
CA ILE A 15 -0.79 16.88 8.42
C ILE A 15 -1.15 18.26 7.89
N ILE A 16 -0.74 18.53 6.65
CA ILE A 16 -1.10 19.76 5.92
C ILE A 16 -1.92 19.33 4.71
N PHE A 17 -3.19 19.70 4.64
CA PHE A 17 -4.12 19.19 3.64
C PHE A 17 -4.63 20.33 2.73
N TYR A 18 -4.35 20.24 1.44
CA TYR A 18 -4.71 21.25 0.44
C TYR A 18 -5.53 20.62 -0.69
N ASP A 19 -6.72 21.13 -0.98
CA ASP A 19 -7.57 20.59 -2.03
C ASP A 19 -8.22 21.71 -2.84
N GLU A 20 -7.83 21.80 -4.11
CA GLU A 20 -8.37 22.80 -5.03
C GLU A 20 -9.70 22.37 -5.66
N VAL A 21 -10.04 21.08 -5.63
CA VAL A 21 -11.16 20.49 -6.37
C VAL A 21 -12.45 20.57 -5.56
N GLU A 22 -12.46 20.06 -4.31
CA GLU A 22 -13.65 20.02 -3.45
C GLU A 22 -13.32 20.37 -1.98
N PRO A 23 -12.81 21.58 -1.69
CA PRO A 23 -12.21 21.90 -0.40
C PRO A 23 -13.14 21.65 0.79
N SER A 24 -14.40 22.09 0.75
CA SER A 24 -15.23 22.13 1.97
C SER A 24 -15.53 20.76 2.59
N SER A 25 -15.96 19.77 1.79
CA SER A 25 -16.32 18.44 2.31
C SER A 25 -15.08 17.61 2.63
N THR A 26 -14.10 17.61 1.73
CA THR A 26 -12.91 16.76 1.87
C THR A 26 -12.00 17.25 3.00
N ILE A 27 -11.84 18.57 3.21
CA ILE A 27 -11.09 19.11 4.35
C ILE A 27 -11.76 18.76 5.68
N ALA A 28 -13.10 18.80 5.75
CA ALA A 28 -13.83 18.44 6.97
C ALA A 28 -13.60 16.96 7.33
N GLN A 29 -13.63 16.06 6.34
CA GLN A 29 -13.34 14.64 6.54
C GLN A 29 -11.87 14.40 6.90
N ALA A 30 -10.92 15.07 6.24
CA ALA A 30 -9.50 14.98 6.57
C ALA A 30 -9.22 15.39 8.02
N LYS A 31 -9.88 16.46 8.48
CA LYS A 31 -9.81 16.90 9.89
C LYS A 31 -10.39 15.85 10.84
N ALA A 32 -11.50 15.20 10.47
CA ALA A 32 -12.09 14.12 11.27
C ALA A 32 -11.15 12.91 11.38
N VAL A 33 -10.52 12.49 10.28
CA VAL A 33 -9.50 11.42 10.27
C VAL A 33 -8.31 11.80 11.16
N CYS A 34 -7.77 13.01 11.03
CA CYS A 34 -6.68 13.45 11.89
C CYS A 34 -7.07 13.43 13.37
N SER A 35 -8.30 13.83 13.69
CA SER A 35 -8.80 13.84 15.08
C SER A 35 -8.96 12.43 15.63
N MET A 36 -9.46 11.49 14.81
CA MET A 36 -9.59 10.07 15.16
C MET A 36 -8.25 9.44 15.55
N TYR A 37 -7.18 9.78 14.83
CA TYR A 37 -5.84 9.25 15.07
C TYR A 37 -4.96 10.12 15.98
N GLY A 38 -5.44 11.25 16.47
CA GLY A 38 -4.67 12.16 17.34
C GLY A 38 -3.58 12.98 16.62
N LEU A 39 -3.70 13.15 15.29
CA LEU A 39 -2.75 13.88 14.45
C LEU A 39 -3.02 15.39 14.49
N LYS A 40 -1.96 16.20 14.33
CA LYS A 40 -2.13 17.65 14.13
C LYS A 40 -2.51 17.93 12.69
N PHE A 41 -3.36 18.93 12.47
CA PHE A 41 -3.96 19.23 11.17
C PHE A 41 -3.94 20.72 10.86
N CYS A 42 -3.64 21.06 9.62
CA CYS A 42 -3.82 22.39 9.04
C CYS A 42 -4.35 22.28 7.60
N ALA A 43 -5.20 23.21 7.20
CA ALA A 43 -5.71 23.34 5.84
C ALA A 43 -5.41 24.75 5.30
N PRO A 44 -4.32 24.95 4.54
CA PRO A 44 -3.96 26.24 3.97
C PRO A 44 -4.94 26.66 2.87
N LYS A 45 -5.01 27.97 2.59
CA LYS A 45 -5.87 28.55 1.56
C LYS A 45 -5.21 28.60 0.19
N SER A 46 -3.89 28.49 0.12
CA SER A 46 -3.12 28.49 -1.12
C SER A 46 -1.91 27.55 -1.06
N LEU A 47 -1.37 27.22 -2.23
CA LEU A 47 -0.12 26.46 -2.35
C LEU A 47 1.05 27.18 -1.66
N ASP A 48 1.19 28.49 -1.82
CA ASP A 48 2.28 29.25 -1.17
C ASP A 48 2.21 29.23 0.37
N GLU A 49 0.98 29.33 0.91
CA GLU A 49 0.75 29.20 2.35
C GLU A 49 1.15 27.79 2.82
N MET A 50 0.76 26.75 2.08
CA MET A 50 1.15 25.36 2.35
C MET A 50 2.67 25.20 2.39
N LEU A 51 3.38 25.68 1.37
CA LEU A 51 4.84 25.58 1.27
C LEU A 51 5.54 26.33 2.42
N THR A 52 5.00 27.47 2.83
CA THR A 52 5.48 28.23 3.99
C THR A 52 5.32 27.42 5.28
N ILE A 53 4.13 26.85 5.51
CA ILE A 53 3.84 26.03 6.70
C ILE A 53 4.77 24.81 6.77
N ILE A 54 5.04 24.13 5.65
CA ILE A 54 6.00 23.01 5.60
C ILE A 54 7.38 23.47 6.07
N LYS A 55 7.92 24.56 5.50
CA LYS A 55 9.26 25.08 5.81
C LYS A 55 9.40 25.48 7.28
N THR A 56 8.34 26.05 7.86
CA THR A 56 8.35 26.49 9.26
C THR A 56 7.97 25.38 10.24
N SER A 57 7.68 24.15 9.77
CA SER A 57 7.25 23.09 10.66
C SER A 57 8.37 22.60 11.58
N SER A 58 8.05 22.54 12.88
CA SER A 58 8.91 22.01 13.94
C SER A 58 8.55 20.59 14.37
N PHE A 59 7.64 19.93 13.65
CA PHE A 59 7.20 18.57 13.98
C PHE A 59 8.23 17.53 13.52
N SER A 60 8.30 16.40 14.24
CA SER A 60 9.18 15.29 13.87
C SER A 60 8.81 14.71 12.50
N ILE A 61 7.52 14.68 12.17
CA ILE A 61 6.98 14.24 10.89
C ILE A 61 6.02 15.31 10.37
N THR A 62 6.27 15.80 9.16
CA THR A 62 5.37 16.67 8.41
C THR A 62 4.95 15.95 7.14
N HIS A 63 3.65 15.73 6.96
CA HIS A 63 3.09 15.15 5.74
C HIS A 63 2.12 16.12 5.09
N SER A 64 2.41 16.54 3.85
CA SER A 64 1.45 17.31 3.06
C SER A 64 0.67 16.40 2.12
N ILE A 65 -0.62 16.64 2.00
CA ILE A 65 -1.49 15.98 1.03
C ILE A 65 -2.13 17.08 0.20
N LEU A 66 -1.96 17.01 -1.11
CA LEU A 66 -2.50 18.00 -2.01
C LEU A 66 -3.19 17.40 -3.23
N ARG A 67 -4.37 17.93 -3.57
CA ARG A 67 -5.09 17.65 -4.81
C ARG A 67 -5.25 18.94 -5.62
N LEU A 68 -4.60 18.98 -6.78
CA LEU A 68 -4.55 20.13 -7.67
C LEU A 68 -5.55 19.99 -8.82
N LYS A 69 -6.09 21.11 -9.29
CA LYS A 69 -6.98 21.16 -10.47
C LYS A 69 -6.22 21.02 -11.78
N ASP A 70 -4.93 21.33 -11.77
CA ASP A 70 -4.07 21.25 -12.94
C ASP A 70 -3.49 19.85 -13.15
N SER A 71 -3.10 19.59 -14.40
CA SER A 71 -2.41 18.36 -14.80
C SER A 71 -0.95 18.37 -14.32
N PHE A 72 -0.29 17.22 -14.48
CA PHE A 72 1.09 17.03 -14.03
C PHE A 72 2.03 18.11 -14.57
N THR A 73 2.78 18.74 -13.66
CA THR A 73 3.89 19.63 -13.99
C THR A 73 5.12 19.29 -13.16
N LEU A 74 6.30 19.37 -13.78
CA LEU A 74 7.56 19.10 -13.10
C LEU A 74 7.88 20.19 -12.07
N ASP A 75 7.54 21.44 -12.35
CA ASP A 75 7.86 22.58 -11.48
C ASP A 75 7.24 22.46 -10.09
N VAL A 76 5.97 22.03 -10.00
CA VAL A 76 5.30 21.78 -8.72
C VAL A 76 6.01 20.65 -7.97
N LEU A 77 6.38 19.58 -8.68
CA LEU A 77 7.07 18.44 -8.08
C LEU A 77 8.44 18.83 -7.52
N GLU A 78 9.25 19.59 -8.27
CA GLU A 78 10.55 20.09 -7.81
C GLU A 78 10.40 21.08 -6.64
N THR A 79 9.38 21.93 -6.68
CA THR A 79 9.08 22.86 -5.58
C THR A 79 8.79 22.11 -4.29
N LEU A 80 7.95 21.08 -4.33
CA LEU A 80 7.68 20.22 -3.17
C LEU A 80 8.91 19.44 -2.72
N ARG A 81 9.75 18.97 -3.65
CA ARG A 81 10.99 18.27 -3.33
C ARG A 81 11.99 19.16 -2.59
N ASN A 82 12.04 20.44 -2.94
CA ASN A 82 12.93 21.42 -2.32
C ASN A 82 12.33 22.07 -1.06
N THR A 83 11.05 21.79 -0.75
CA THR A 83 10.38 22.31 0.44
C THR A 83 10.47 21.28 1.56
N ARG A 84 11.25 21.62 2.60
CA ARG A 84 11.52 20.74 3.74
C ARG A 84 11.35 21.51 5.05
N GLY A 85 10.72 20.85 6.03
CA GLY A 85 10.70 21.30 7.42
C GLY A 85 11.94 20.82 8.18
N SER A 86 11.94 21.00 9.50
CA SER A 86 13.03 20.57 10.37
C SER A 86 13.08 19.04 10.60
N GLY A 87 11.94 18.36 10.48
CA GLY A 87 11.80 16.92 10.64
C GLY A 87 11.68 16.14 9.33
N TYR A 88 11.24 14.88 9.43
CA TYR A 88 10.94 14.07 8.25
C TYR A 88 9.75 14.68 7.50
N THR A 89 10.00 15.14 6.27
CA THR A 89 8.98 15.77 5.43
C THR A 89 8.60 14.82 4.30
N SER A 90 7.31 14.58 4.10
CA SER A 90 6.80 13.87 2.94
C SER A 90 5.56 14.56 2.34
N SER A 91 5.24 14.26 1.08
CA SER A 91 4.17 14.88 0.32
C SER A 91 3.45 13.85 -0.55
N SER A 92 2.14 13.78 -0.47
CA SER A 92 1.27 13.05 -1.40
C SER A 92 0.58 14.04 -2.32
N ILE A 93 0.85 13.96 -3.63
CA ILE A 93 0.32 14.88 -4.63
C ILE A 93 -0.60 14.17 -5.62
N ALA A 94 -1.77 14.73 -5.85
CA ALA A 94 -2.72 14.35 -6.89
C ALA A 94 -2.87 15.49 -7.91
N PHE A 95 -2.69 15.15 -9.18
CA PHE A 95 -3.02 16.02 -10.30
C PHE A 95 -4.36 15.62 -10.89
N SER A 96 -5.03 16.57 -11.54
CA SER A 96 -6.31 16.34 -12.22
C SER A 96 -6.12 16.42 -13.73
N TYR A 97 -6.93 15.66 -14.47
CA TYR A 97 -6.84 15.58 -15.93
C TYR A 97 -8.24 15.71 -16.53
N ARG A 98 -8.37 16.08 -17.79
CA ARG A 98 -9.67 16.12 -18.50
C ARG A 98 -10.16 14.72 -18.88
N SER A 99 -9.25 13.76 -18.95
CA SER A 99 -9.57 12.37 -19.31
C SER A 99 -8.48 11.40 -18.85
N THR A 100 -8.81 10.11 -18.84
CA THR A 100 -7.84 9.02 -18.64
C THR A 100 -6.73 9.06 -19.70
N ASN A 101 -7.08 9.37 -20.96
CA ASN A 101 -6.10 9.48 -22.05
C ASN A 101 -5.10 10.61 -21.83
N GLU A 102 -5.53 11.73 -21.25
CA GLU A 102 -4.60 12.81 -20.88
C GLU A 102 -3.68 12.37 -19.75
N ALA A 103 -4.20 11.72 -18.71
CA ALA A 103 -3.38 11.18 -17.62
C ALA A 103 -2.29 10.22 -18.13
N LEU A 104 -2.62 9.36 -19.10
CA LEU A 104 -1.67 8.42 -19.71
C LEU A 104 -0.51 9.10 -20.44
N LYS A 105 -0.69 10.32 -20.97
CA LYS A 105 0.40 11.07 -21.63
C LYS A 105 1.54 11.39 -20.67
N PHE A 106 1.25 11.53 -19.37
CA PHE A 106 2.22 11.85 -18.34
C PHE A 106 2.77 10.61 -17.63
N GLU A 107 2.28 9.40 -17.95
CA GLU A 107 2.67 8.18 -17.22
C GLU A 107 4.19 7.92 -17.30
N ASN A 108 4.81 8.10 -18.47
CA ASN A 108 6.25 7.91 -18.63
C ASN A 108 7.05 8.89 -17.77
N GLU A 109 6.69 10.18 -17.81
CA GLU A 109 7.37 11.21 -17.01
C GLU A 109 7.19 10.94 -15.51
N ILE A 110 5.96 10.64 -15.06
CA ILE A 110 5.69 10.26 -13.67
C ILE A 110 6.52 9.03 -13.26
N ASN A 111 6.64 8.03 -14.12
CA ASN A 111 7.42 6.82 -13.83
C ASN A 111 8.93 7.11 -13.80
N ILE A 112 9.44 7.97 -14.68
CA ILE A 112 10.83 8.46 -14.63
C ILE A 112 11.09 9.16 -13.31
N GLN A 113 10.19 10.06 -12.91
CA GLN A 113 10.31 10.73 -11.62
C GLN A 113 10.33 9.69 -10.52
N LYS A 114 9.37 8.75 -10.47
CA LYS A 114 9.30 7.62 -9.50
C LYS A 114 10.60 6.80 -9.40
N GLY A 115 11.33 6.63 -10.51
CA GLY A 115 12.57 5.88 -10.56
C GLY A 115 13.82 6.64 -10.09
N LYS A 116 13.77 7.97 -9.92
CA LYS A 116 14.91 8.75 -9.40
C LYS A 116 15.13 8.45 -7.92
N ALA A 117 16.06 7.52 -7.66
CA ALA A 117 16.47 7.13 -6.31
C ALA A 117 17.02 8.33 -5.51
N GLY A 118 16.79 8.33 -4.19
CA GLY A 118 17.40 9.25 -3.24
C GLY A 118 16.56 10.45 -2.78
N ASN A 119 15.46 10.79 -3.47
CA ASN A 119 14.64 11.97 -3.11
C ASN A 119 13.11 11.76 -3.15
N LEU A 120 12.65 10.55 -3.48
CA LEU A 120 11.22 10.22 -3.55
C LEU A 120 10.66 9.37 -2.41
N GLU A 121 11.47 8.96 -1.43
CA GLU A 121 10.91 8.45 -0.16
C GLU A 121 9.89 9.43 0.44
N CYS A 122 10.07 10.71 0.11
CA CYS A 122 9.26 11.83 0.56
C CYS A 122 8.17 12.26 -0.42
N ILE A 123 8.03 11.72 -1.65
CA ILE A 123 6.96 12.15 -2.55
C ILE A 123 6.19 10.97 -3.15
N ASN A 124 4.90 10.94 -2.89
CA ASN A 124 3.94 9.99 -3.45
C ASN A 124 3.06 10.70 -4.49
N ILE A 125 3.20 10.33 -5.77
CA ILE A 125 2.32 10.82 -6.84
C ILE A 125 1.11 9.88 -6.94
N MET A 126 -0.04 10.36 -6.46
CA MET A 126 -1.30 9.64 -6.45
C MET A 126 -1.91 9.64 -7.85
N ARG A 127 -2.29 8.45 -8.32
CA ARG A 127 -2.95 8.29 -9.62
C ARG A 127 -4.46 8.54 -9.47
N PRO A 128 -5.08 9.33 -10.37
CA PRO A 128 -6.53 9.50 -10.41
C PRO A 128 -7.24 8.17 -10.66
N ASP A 129 -8.47 8.07 -10.17
CA ASP A 129 -9.28 6.85 -10.14
C ASP A 129 -10.78 7.14 -10.30
N GLU A 130 -11.20 8.40 -10.35
CA GLU A 130 -12.62 8.78 -10.45
C GLU A 130 -12.83 9.94 -11.43
N PHE A 131 -13.95 9.91 -12.18
CA PHE A 131 -14.41 11.08 -12.93
C PHE A 131 -15.40 11.90 -12.11
N ARG A 132 -15.11 13.19 -11.90
CA ARG A 132 -15.99 14.16 -11.26
C ARG A 132 -15.95 15.49 -11.99
N LYS A 133 -17.12 16.07 -12.28
CA LYS A 133 -17.25 17.43 -12.89
C LYS A 133 -16.31 17.63 -14.08
N ASP A 134 -16.32 16.68 -15.01
CA ASP A 134 -15.50 16.67 -16.24
C ASP A 134 -13.98 16.58 -16.01
N GLN A 135 -13.54 16.22 -14.81
CA GLN A 135 -12.15 15.95 -14.48
C GLN A 135 -11.97 14.51 -13.99
N TYR A 136 -10.89 13.88 -14.44
CA TYR A 136 -10.36 12.65 -13.89
C TYR A 136 -9.41 12.98 -12.73
N VAL A 137 -9.84 12.64 -11.52
CA VAL A 137 -9.25 13.08 -10.25
C VAL A 137 -8.97 11.89 -9.32
N VAL A 138 -8.20 12.15 -8.27
CA VAL A 138 -8.05 11.21 -7.15
C VAL A 138 -9.28 11.27 -6.26
N SER A 139 -9.83 10.10 -5.94
CA SER A 139 -10.99 9.92 -5.09
C SER A 139 -10.73 10.41 -3.67
N GLU A 140 -11.81 10.83 -2.99
CA GLU A 140 -11.73 11.30 -1.61
C GLU A 140 -11.19 10.23 -0.66
N LEU A 141 -11.68 8.99 -0.78
CA LEU A 141 -11.21 7.86 0.03
C LEU A 141 -9.69 7.70 -0.05
N LYS A 142 -9.12 7.78 -1.25
CA LYS A 142 -7.68 7.65 -1.48
C LYS A 142 -6.89 8.79 -0.85
N LEU A 143 -7.39 10.02 -0.89
CA LEU A 143 -6.76 11.15 -0.18
C LEU A 143 -6.76 10.93 1.34
N LEU A 144 -7.91 10.53 1.89
CA LEU A 144 -8.09 10.32 3.33
C LEU A 144 -7.25 9.15 3.84
N ASP A 145 -7.19 8.04 3.10
CA ASP A 145 -6.34 6.89 3.45
C ASP A 145 -4.86 7.26 3.47
N ASN A 146 -4.41 8.13 2.55
CA ASN A 146 -3.01 8.57 2.52
C ASN A 146 -2.60 9.41 3.75
N ILE A 147 -3.54 10.00 4.50
CA ILE A 147 -3.26 10.61 5.81
C ILE A 147 -2.59 9.60 6.73
N VAL A 148 -3.09 8.36 6.73
CA VAL A 148 -2.60 7.29 7.59
C VAL A 148 -1.46 6.50 6.91
N CYS A 149 -1.63 6.07 5.64
CA CYS A 149 -0.70 5.19 4.91
C CYS A 149 0.77 5.60 4.99
N ASP A 150 1.01 6.90 4.81
CA ASP A 150 2.35 7.46 4.63
C ASP A 150 2.85 8.18 5.89
N THR A 151 2.09 8.10 7.00
CA THR A 151 2.50 8.64 8.31
C THR A 151 2.58 7.55 9.38
N ILE A 152 1.55 7.41 10.22
CA ILE A 152 1.47 6.44 11.31
C ILE A 152 1.27 5.01 10.82
N ARG A 153 0.76 4.85 9.60
CA ARG A 153 0.69 3.64 8.76
C ARG A 153 -0.20 2.50 9.26
N LEU A 154 -0.21 2.22 10.55
CA LEU A 154 -1.02 1.20 11.18
C LEU A 154 -2.37 1.77 11.62
N LYS A 155 -3.46 1.14 11.15
CA LYS A 155 -4.84 1.45 11.55
C LYS A 155 -5.32 0.64 12.76
N TYR A 156 -4.50 -0.29 13.21
CA TYR A 156 -4.74 -1.16 14.35
C TYR A 156 -3.75 -0.87 15.49
N ASN A 157 -4.11 -1.29 16.69
CA ASN A 157 -3.27 -1.22 17.88
C ASN A 157 -2.31 -2.41 17.92
N THR A 158 -1.13 -2.21 18.50
CA THR A 158 -0.10 -3.26 18.57
C THR A 158 0.26 -3.60 20.00
N LYS A 159 0.39 -4.89 20.30
CA LYS A 159 0.94 -5.41 21.55
C LYS A 159 2.18 -6.25 21.24
N CYS A 160 3.36 -5.67 21.44
CA CYS A 160 4.62 -6.38 21.28
C CYS A 160 4.85 -7.31 22.48
N LEU A 161 5.01 -8.62 22.24
CA LEU A 161 5.33 -9.62 23.27
C LEU A 161 6.84 -9.87 23.39
N SER A 162 7.59 -9.60 22.32
CA SER A 162 9.06 -9.58 22.28
C SER A 162 9.50 -8.77 21.08
N ASN A 163 10.46 -7.87 21.28
CA ASN A 163 11.08 -7.03 20.24
C ASN A 163 12.41 -7.62 19.72
N GLU A 164 12.68 -8.89 20.02
CA GLU A 164 13.85 -9.59 19.50
C GLU A 164 13.62 -10.01 18.04
N SER A 165 14.70 -10.01 17.25
CA SER A 165 14.63 -10.55 15.89
C SER A 165 14.36 -12.05 15.93
N LEU A 166 13.48 -12.51 15.05
CA LEU A 166 13.18 -13.93 14.88
C LEU A 166 14.19 -14.64 13.96
N SER A 167 15.02 -13.91 13.21
CA SER A 167 15.79 -14.47 12.08
C SER A 167 16.63 -15.71 12.42
N ARG A 168 17.18 -15.75 13.65
CA ARG A 168 17.99 -16.87 14.15
C ARG A 168 17.18 -18.10 14.56
N ILE A 169 15.91 -17.92 14.85
CA ILE A 169 15.00 -18.98 15.34
C ILE A 169 13.90 -19.33 14.33
N LEU A 170 13.82 -18.64 13.19
CA LEU A 170 12.90 -18.98 12.12
C LEU A 170 13.17 -20.41 11.62
N PRO A 171 12.14 -21.25 11.44
CA PRO A 171 12.27 -22.52 10.75
C PRO A 171 12.81 -22.32 9.33
N GLU A 172 13.63 -23.25 8.84
CA GLU A 172 14.28 -23.08 7.52
C GLU A 172 13.27 -22.95 6.38
N SER A 173 12.20 -23.75 6.41
CA SER A 173 11.11 -23.66 5.43
C SER A 173 10.40 -22.30 5.41
N VAL A 174 10.36 -21.60 6.55
CA VAL A 174 9.82 -20.24 6.63
C VAL A 174 10.80 -19.25 5.99
N LYS A 175 12.11 -19.37 6.26
CA LYS A 175 13.14 -18.54 5.61
C LYS A 175 13.10 -18.71 4.09
N ASP A 176 13.10 -19.95 3.62
CA ASP A 176 13.07 -20.30 2.19
C ASP A 176 11.85 -19.70 1.49
N TYR A 177 10.68 -19.75 2.15
CA TYR A 177 9.46 -19.11 1.64
C TYR A 177 9.66 -17.61 1.44
N PHE A 178 10.10 -16.88 2.47
CA PHE A 178 10.26 -15.43 2.39
C PHE A 178 11.33 -14.99 1.39
N VAL A 179 12.44 -15.72 1.31
CA VAL A 179 13.50 -15.47 0.31
C VAL A 179 12.98 -15.73 -1.10
N SER A 180 12.28 -16.84 -1.34
CA SER A 180 11.71 -17.16 -2.65
C SER A 180 10.66 -16.15 -3.09
N CYS A 181 9.79 -15.70 -2.17
CA CYS A 181 8.84 -14.63 -2.44
C CYS A 181 9.54 -13.34 -2.84
N SER A 182 10.62 -12.97 -2.13
CA SER A 182 11.40 -11.77 -2.44
C SER A 182 12.03 -11.81 -3.83
N HIS A 183 12.55 -12.97 -4.25
CA HIS A 183 13.07 -13.14 -5.61
C HIS A 183 11.99 -12.94 -6.67
N ILE A 184 10.88 -13.69 -6.58
CA ILE A 184 9.79 -13.60 -7.56
C ILE A 184 9.19 -12.19 -7.60
N TYR A 185 8.97 -11.58 -6.43
CA TYR A 185 8.44 -10.23 -6.31
C TYR A 185 9.34 -9.18 -6.96
N GLY A 186 10.65 -9.26 -6.73
CA GLY A 186 11.63 -8.35 -7.32
C GLY A 186 11.82 -8.59 -8.83
N ASP A 187 12.01 -9.84 -9.24
CA ASP A 187 12.28 -10.22 -10.63
C ASP A 187 11.11 -9.90 -11.56
N LEU A 188 9.88 -10.08 -11.07
CA LEU A 188 8.68 -9.73 -11.82
C LEU A 188 8.27 -8.28 -11.62
N HIS A 189 8.90 -7.51 -10.72
CA HIS A 189 8.50 -6.14 -10.38
C HIS A 189 7.03 -6.05 -9.92
N MET A 190 6.66 -6.85 -8.92
CA MET A 190 5.27 -7.02 -8.47
C MET A 190 4.77 -5.89 -7.55
N TYR A 191 5.10 -4.65 -7.88
CA TYR A 191 4.78 -3.48 -7.07
C TYR A 191 4.49 -2.26 -7.91
N HIS A 192 3.82 -1.27 -7.31
CA HIS A 192 3.39 -0.07 -8.02
C HIS A 192 4.27 1.14 -7.71
N ARG A 193 4.51 1.41 -6.42
CA ARG A 193 5.20 2.61 -5.95
C ARG A 193 6.61 2.28 -5.49
N SER A 194 6.74 1.23 -4.69
CA SER A 194 7.99 0.84 -4.09
C SER A 194 8.03 -0.65 -3.88
N ASP A 195 9.22 -1.22 -3.79
CA ASP A 195 9.42 -2.62 -3.44
C ASP A 195 9.02 -2.95 -1.98
N THR A 196 8.54 -1.95 -1.22
CA THR A 196 7.98 -2.13 0.12
C THR A 196 6.47 -2.40 0.12
N ASP A 197 5.82 -2.29 -1.02
CA ASP A 197 4.37 -2.44 -1.19
C ASP A 197 3.90 -3.88 -0.88
N GLY A 198 2.69 -4.04 -0.37
CA GLY A 198 2.14 -5.34 0.00
C GLY A 198 2.89 -6.09 1.11
N TYR A 199 2.67 -7.39 1.21
CA TYR A 199 3.25 -8.25 2.24
C TYR A 199 3.37 -9.71 1.81
N PHE A 200 4.27 -10.44 2.48
CA PHE A 200 4.32 -11.89 2.43
C PHE A 200 3.88 -12.43 3.78
N ALA A 201 3.03 -13.45 3.80
CA ALA A 201 2.63 -14.13 5.02
C ALA A 201 2.56 -15.65 4.85
N MET A 202 2.87 -16.40 5.91
CA MET A 202 2.84 -17.86 5.92
C MET A 202 2.36 -18.40 7.26
N ARG A 203 1.52 -19.43 7.23
CA ARG A 203 1.25 -20.30 8.37
C ARG A 203 2.21 -21.48 8.37
N HIS A 204 2.91 -21.68 9.49
CA HIS A 204 3.77 -22.84 9.70
C HIS A 204 3.63 -23.35 11.14
N ASN A 205 3.28 -24.63 11.29
CA ASN A 205 3.07 -25.31 12.58
C ASN A 205 2.17 -24.53 13.57
N GLY A 206 1.09 -23.93 13.06
CA GLY A 206 0.15 -23.13 13.85
C GLY A 206 0.54 -21.66 14.06
N SER A 207 1.81 -21.30 13.85
CA SER A 207 2.28 -19.91 13.90
C SER A 207 2.05 -19.18 12.58
N LEU A 208 1.79 -17.87 12.66
CA LEU A 208 1.62 -17.00 11.50
C LEU A 208 2.80 -16.03 11.40
N TYR A 209 3.53 -16.07 10.29
CA TYR A 209 4.66 -15.19 10.03
C TYR A 209 4.28 -14.19 8.94
N ILE A 210 4.68 -12.94 9.08
CA ILE A 210 4.43 -11.88 8.10
C ILE A 210 5.61 -10.91 8.03
N THR A 211 5.87 -10.36 6.84
CA THR A 211 6.82 -9.24 6.68
C THR A 211 6.37 -8.03 7.50
N ALA A 212 7.33 -7.33 8.11
CA ALA A 212 7.11 -6.08 8.80
C ALA A 212 6.69 -4.95 7.83
N THR A 213 6.07 -3.90 8.38
CA THR A 213 5.71 -2.71 7.60
C THR A 213 6.95 -2.04 7.00
N LYS A 214 6.83 -1.53 5.77
CA LYS A 214 7.94 -0.93 4.99
C LYS A 214 9.18 -1.81 4.85
N SER A 215 9.03 -3.14 4.85
CA SER A 215 10.13 -4.05 4.51
C SER A 215 10.38 -4.01 3.00
N PRO A 216 11.60 -3.68 2.53
CA PRO A 216 11.98 -3.84 1.13
C PRO A 216 11.92 -5.32 0.76
N LYS A 217 11.27 -5.62 -0.36
CA LYS A 217 11.04 -7.00 -0.83
C LYS A 217 11.67 -7.27 -2.20
N GLY A 218 12.16 -6.24 -2.89
CA GLY A 218 12.58 -6.27 -4.29
C GLY A 218 13.94 -6.90 -4.56
N ARG A 219 14.26 -8.02 -3.91
CA ARG A 219 15.54 -8.77 -3.81
C ARG A 219 16.29 -8.50 -2.50
N GLY A 220 16.56 -9.57 -1.75
CA GLY A 220 17.33 -9.51 -0.51
C GLY A 220 16.51 -9.07 0.70
N LEU A 221 15.30 -9.62 0.87
CA LEU A 221 14.47 -9.39 2.05
C LEU A 221 15.27 -9.68 3.34
N ASP A 222 15.39 -8.67 4.18
CA ASP A 222 15.98 -8.78 5.52
C ASP A 222 15.08 -9.63 6.43
N LEU A 223 15.58 -10.81 6.82
CA LEU A 223 14.84 -11.75 7.67
C LEU A 223 14.63 -11.22 9.11
N ASP A 224 15.39 -10.21 9.55
CA ASP A 224 15.10 -9.53 10.82
C ASP A 224 13.76 -8.79 10.79
N ARG A 225 13.23 -8.53 9.58
CA ARG A 225 11.93 -7.89 9.34
C ARG A 225 10.79 -8.88 9.17
N ILE A 226 10.95 -10.12 9.64
CA ILE A 226 9.84 -11.07 9.80
C ILE A 226 9.28 -10.96 11.21
N THR A 227 7.95 -10.92 11.30
CA THR A 227 7.21 -10.84 12.56
C THR A 227 6.30 -12.06 12.68
N CYS A 228 6.13 -12.57 13.90
CA CYS A 228 5.18 -13.63 14.21
C CYS A 228 3.92 -13.00 14.82
N LEU A 229 2.76 -13.24 14.22
CA LEU A 229 1.46 -12.82 14.73
C LEU A 229 0.94 -13.87 15.71
N GLU A 230 0.68 -13.44 16.93
CA GLU A 230 0.30 -14.31 18.05
C GLU A 230 -1.20 -14.32 18.29
N GLY A 231 -1.88 -13.23 17.91
CA GLY A 231 -3.31 -13.10 18.08
C GLY A 231 -3.83 -11.78 17.54
N TYR A 232 -5.13 -11.77 17.25
CA TYR A 232 -5.89 -10.59 16.90
C TYR A 232 -7.12 -10.49 17.81
N ASP A 233 -7.21 -9.39 18.54
CA ASP A 233 -8.42 -9.00 19.26
C ASP A 233 -9.21 -8.00 18.41
N ARG A 234 -10.30 -8.48 17.83
CA ARG A 234 -11.17 -7.67 16.96
C ARG A 234 -11.90 -6.57 17.71
N GLN A 235 -12.22 -6.75 19.00
CA GLN A 235 -12.96 -5.75 19.77
C GLN A 235 -12.12 -4.49 20.00
N THR A 236 -10.83 -4.67 20.30
CA THR A 236 -9.89 -3.57 20.53
C THR A 236 -9.07 -3.19 19.29
N ASN A 237 -9.32 -3.88 18.16
CA ASN A 237 -8.53 -3.83 16.94
C ASN A 237 -7.02 -3.95 17.24
N THR A 238 -6.62 -4.97 18.01
CA THR A 238 -5.24 -5.15 18.50
C THR A 238 -4.58 -6.40 17.96
N ILE A 239 -3.43 -6.25 17.31
CA ILE A 239 -2.54 -7.36 16.93
C ILE A 239 -1.47 -7.55 18.01
N SER A 240 -1.38 -8.77 18.54
CA SER A 240 -0.26 -9.19 19.39
C SER A 240 0.80 -9.86 18.53
N TYR A 241 2.07 -9.53 18.72
CA TYR A 241 3.15 -10.03 17.86
C TYR A 241 4.50 -10.20 18.58
N ARG A 242 5.40 -10.98 17.97
CA ARG A 242 6.84 -11.04 18.29
C ARG A 242 7.67 -10.66 17.06
N GLY A 243 8.79 -9.98 17.25
CA GLY A 243 9.70 -9.58 16.19
C GLY A 243 10.27 -8.18 16.42
N ALA A 244 11.40 -7.88 15.78
CA ALA A 244 12.12 -6.62 15.97
C ALA A 244 11.47 -5.37 15.36
N TYR A 245 10.42 -5.55 14.56
CA TYR A 245 9.75 -4.50 13.81
C TYR A 245 8.24 -4.65 13.91
N LEU A 246 7.50 -3.56 13.65
CA LEU A 246 6.05 -3.60 13.56
C LEU A 246 5.58 -4.49 12.40
N PRO A 247 4.53 -5.31 12.55
CA PRO A 247 3.97 -6.10 11.47
C PRO A 247 3.49 -5.25 10.28
N SER A 248 3.26 -5.89 9.13
CA SER A 248 2.67 -5.21 7.96
C SER A 248 1.44 -4.38 8.32
N SER A 249 1.23 -3.24 7.66
CA SER A 249 0.01 -2.45 7.83
C SER A 249 -1.27 -3.21 7.53
N ASP A 250 -1.17 -4.32 6.80
CA ASP A 250 -2.30 -5.15 6.38
C ASP A 250 -2.34 -6.47 7.19
N ALA A 251 -1.63 -6.53 8.33
CA ALA A 251 -1.54 -7.72 9.17
C ALA A 251 -2.91 -8.17 9.71
N VAL A 252 -3.83 -7.24 9.97
CA VAL A 252 -5.20 -7.55 10.41
C VAL A 252 -5.94 -8.34 9.33
N GLU A 253 -5.89 -7.89 8.07
CA GLU A 253 -6.52 -8.58 6.95
C GLU A 253 -5.97 -10.00 6.78
N ALA A 254 -4.64 -10.13 6.79
CA ALA A 254 -3.97 -11.42 6.68
C ALA A 254 -4.39 -12.36 7.82
N PHE A 255 -4.43 -11.85 9.06
CA PHE A 255 -4.83 -12.63 10.22
C PHE A 255 -6.27 -13.13 10.11
N VAL A 256 -7.21 -12.26 9.70
CA VAL A 256 -8.62 -12.62 9.50
C VAL A 256 -8.76 -13.71 8.42
N VAL A 257 -8.03 -13.60 7.32
CA VAL A 257 -8.04 -14.61 6.25
C VAL A 257 -7.54 -15.95 6.75
N PHE A 258 -6.38 -15.98 7.41
CA PHE A 258 -5.85 -17.22 7.99
C PHE A 258 -6.81 -17.80 9.03
N ASP A 259 -7.33 -16.98 9.95
CA ASP A 259 -8.22 -17.49 10.97
C ASP A 259 -9.51 -18.07 10.38
N THR A 260 -10.05 -17.46 9.33
CA THR A 260 -11.28 -17.93 8.67
C THR A 260 -11.05 -19.17 7.81
N ILE A 261 -9.92 -19.25 7.09
CA ILE A 261 -9.68 -20.26 6.05
C ILE A 261 -8.49 -21.14 6.46
N LYS A 262 -8.81 -22.28 7.07
CA LYS A 262 -7.77 -23.14 7.66
C LYS A 262 -6.86 -23.84 6.64
N ASN A 263 -7.28 -24.01 5.38
CA ASN A 263 -6.47 -24.62 4.32
C ASN A 263 -5.54 -23.63 3.58
N ILE A 264 -5.59 -22.33 3.89
CA ILE A 264 -4.62 -21.36 3.38
C ILE A 264 -3.39 -21.36 4.28
N HIS A 265 -2.22 -21.53 3.65
CA HIS A 265 -0.92 -21.58 4.29
C HIS A 265 0.00 -20.44 3.88
N GLN A 266 -0.27 -19.80 2.74
CA GLN A 266 0.55 -18.72 2.21
C GLN A 266 -0.34 -17.62 1.66
N ILE A 267 0.05 -16.37 1.87
CA ILE A 267 -0.51 -15.21 1.21
C ILE A 267 0.63 -14.35 0.69
N ILE A 268 0.56 -13.98 -0.58
CA ILE A 268 1.42 -12.97 -1.19
C ILE A 268 0.52 -11.83 -1.65
N HIS A 269 0.63 -10.69 -1.01
CA HIS A 269 -0.04 -9.46 -1.41
C HIS A 269 0.91 -8.59 -2.24
N THR A 270 0.49 -8.22 -3.44
CA THR A 270 1.26 -7.42 -4.40
C THR A 270 0.48 -6.21 -4.89
N HIS A 271 1.18 -5.29 -5.57
CA HIS A 271 0.58 -4.10 -6.19
C HIS A 271 1.00 -3.99 -7.65
N ASP A 272 0.93 -5.08 -8.41
CA ASP A 272 1.25 -5.07 -9.83
C ASP A 272 0.04 -4.59 -10.65
N SER A 273 -0.18 -3.27 -10.59
CA SER A 273 -1.32 -2.64 -11.28
C SER A 273 -1.32 -2.86 -12.79
N LYS A 274 -0.15 -3.05 -13.41
CA LYS A 274 -0.03 -3.20 -14.87
C LYS A 274 -0.48 -4.58 -15.32
N ARG A 275 -0.15 -5.64 -14.58
CA ARG A 275 -0.59 -7.01 -14.93
C ARG A 275 -1.95 -7.35 -14.34
N PHE A 276 -2.29 -6.85 -13.16
CA PHE A 276 -3.48 -7.27 -12.42
C PHE A 276 -4.46 -6.12 -12.14
N THR A 277 -4.24 -5.33 -11.08
CA THR A 277 -5.30 -4.47 -10.49
C THR A 277 -6.05 -3.60 -11.50
N ARG A 278 -5.32 -3.00 -12.47
CA ARG A 278 -5.87 -2.11 -13.50
C ARG A 278 -5.80 -2.68 -14.91
N ASN A 279 -5.48 -3.96 -15.05
CA ASN A 279 -5.48 -4.64 -16.34
C ASN A 279 -6.89 -5.15 -16.65
N LYS A 280 -7.46 -4.75 -17.79
CA LYS A 280 -8.77 -5.24 -18.26
C LYS A 280 -8.79 -6.76 -18.43
N GLN A 281 -7.68 -7.36 -18.85
CA GLN A 281 -7.59 -8.83 -18.98
C GLN A 281 -7.70 -9.57 -17.64
N ALA A 282 -7.51 -8.86 -16.51
CA ALA A 282 -7.62 -9.41 -15.17
C ALA A 282 -9.07 -9.37 -14.64
N GLU A 283 -10.04 -8.83 -15.38
CA GLU A 283 -11.47 -8.81 -15.01
C GLU A 283 -12.08 -10.20 -14.84
N LYS A 284 -11.44 -11.25 -15.40
CA LYS A 284 -11.82 -12.65 -15.18
C LYS A 284 -11.59 -13.15 -13.75
N PHE A 285 -10.73 -12.48 -12.98
CA PHE A 285 -10.46 -12.87 -11.59
C PHE A 285 -11.49 -12.23 -10.64
N PRO A 286 -11.90 -12.91 -9.56
CA PRO A 286 -12.80 -12.34 -8.58
C PRO A 286 -12.26 -11.03 -8.00
N ARG A 287 -13.13 -10.04 -7.87
CA ARG A 287 -12.79 -8.69 -7.47
C ARG A 287 -13.59 -8.23 -6.25
N ILE A 288 -12.90 -7.58 -5.33
CA ILE A 288 -13.48 -6.82 -4.23
C ILE A 288 -13.42 -5.35 -4.64
N GLY A 289 -14.54 -4.63 -4.47
CA GLY A 289 -14.58 -3.19 -4.69
C GLY A 289 -13.71 -2.41 -3.70
N SER A 290 -13.66 -1.09 -3.86
CA SER A 290 -12.83 -0.23 -3.01
C SER A 290 -13.22 -0.34 -1.53
N LEU A 291 -12.26 -0.73 -0.69
CA LEU A 291 -12.38 -0.79 0.77
C LEU A 291 -11.09 -0.27 1.42
N PRO A 292 -11.17 0.31 2.64
CA PRO A 292 -9.98 0.72 3.36
C PRO A 292 -9.06 -0.48 3.64
N TYR A 293 -7.77 -0.30 3.39
CA TYR A 293 -6.72 -1.25 3.80
C TYR A 293 -6.56 -1.26 5.32
N GLY A 294 -5.92 -2.30 5.86
CA GLY A 294 -5.55 -2.46 7.27
C GLY A 294 -6.73 -2.77 8.19
N GLU A 295 -7.91 -3.04 7.63
CA GLU A 295 -9.17 -3.22 8.37
C GLU A 295 -9.67 -4.67 8.28
N PRO A 296 -10.32 -5.19 9.34
CA PRO A 296 -10.78 -6.57 9.35
C PRO A 296 -11.89 -6.86 8.33
N GLU A 297 -12.68 -5.86 7.95
CA GLU A 297 -13.76 -5.99 6.95
C GLU A 297 -13.23 -6.39 5.57
N LEU A 298 -12.03 -5.91 5.19
CA LEU A 298 -11.38 -6.32 3.95
C LEU A 298 -10.94 -7.79 4.04
N GLY A 299 -10.36 -8.20 5.17
CA GLY A 299 -10.07 -9.61 5.46
C GLY A 299 -11.32 -10.52 5.34
N ASP A 300 -12.46 -10.10 5.89
CA ASP A 300 -13.72 -10.84 5.80
C ASP A 300 -14.23 -10.95 4.35
N LYS A 301 -14.02 -9.91 3.53
CA LYS A 301 -14.42 -9.91 2.12
C LYS A 301 -13.53 -10.82 1.29
N ILE A 302 -12.21 -10.77 1.53
CA ILE A 302 -11.23 -11.69 0.92
C ILE A 302 -11.62 -13.13 1.25
N ALA A 303 -11.84 -13.44 2.53
CA ALA A 303 -12.14 -14.80 2.95
C ALA A 303 -13.44 -15.33 2.33
N ARG A 304 -14.52 -14.54 2.36
CA ARG A 304 -15.80 -14.93 1.75
C ARG A 304 -15.69 -15.17 0.25
N LEU A 305 -14.98 -14.29 -0.46
CA LEU A 305 -14.83 -14.40 -1.91
C LEU A 305 -13.94 -15.59 -2.29
N TYR A 306 -12.89 -15.89 -1.51
CA TYR A 306 -12.11 -17.10 -1.69
C TYR A 306 -12.96 -18.35 -1.47
N GLN A 307 -13.76 -18.40 -0.40
CA GLN A 307 -14.60 -19.55 -0.10
C GLN A 307 -15.63 -19.83 -1.22
N SER A 308 -16.21 -18.79 -1.83
CA SER A 308 -17.21 -18.96 -2.88
C SER A 308 -16.64 -19.29 -4.27
N THR A 309 -15.39 -18.90 -4.54
CA THR A 309 -14.79 -19.04 -5.89
C THR A 309 -13.66 -20.06 -5.95
N GLN A 310 -13.01 -20.34 -4.81
CA GLN A 310 -11.73 -21.06 -4.70
C GLN A 310 -10.65 -20.50 -5.64
N SER A 311 -10.75 -19.22 -6.01
CA SER A 311 -9.80 -18.59 -6.92
C SER A 311 -8.42 -18.47 -6.26
N PRO A 312 -7.33 -18.81 -6.97
CA PRO A 312 -5.97 -18.67 -6.44
C PRO A 312 -5.52 -17.21 -6.28
N LEU A 313 -6.30 -16.28 -6.84
CA LEU A 313 -6.05 -14.84 -6.88
C LEU A 313 -7.36 -14.08 -6.64
N ILE A 314 -7.30 -13.04 -5.81
CA ILE A 314 -8.36 -12.04 -5.67
C ILE A 314 -7.78 -10.66 -5.92
N ILE A 315 -8.49 -9.85 -6.73
CA ILE A 315 -8.15 -8.46 -6.99
C ILE A 315 -8.90 -7.56 -6.01
N MET A 316 -8.19 -6.60 -5.40
CA MET A 316 -8.74 -5.56 -4.54
C MET A 316 -8.66 -4.23 -5.29
N GLU A 317 -9.81 -3.70 -5.72
CA GLU A 317 -9.89 -2.51 -6.55
C GLU A 317 -9.15 -1.31 -5.92
N GLU A 318 -8.29 -0.67 -6.72
CA GLU A 318 -7.42 0.46 -6.33
C GLU A 318 -6.46 0.21 -5.14
N HIS A 319 -6.41 -1.02 -4.63
CA HIS A 319 -5.54 -1.44 -3.54
C HIS A 319 -4.41 -2.32 -4.08
N GLY A 320 -4.70 -3.49 -4.65
CA GLY A 320 -3.71 -4.45 -5.16
C GLY A 320 -4.32 -5.83 -5.36
N GLU A 321 -3.55 -6.88 -5.15
CA GLU A 321 -4.04 -8.25 -5.32
C GLU A 321 -3.41 -9.21 -4.32
N VAL A 322 -4.12 -10.29 -4.00
CA VAL A 322 -3.69 -11.32 -3.06
C VAL A 322 -3.69 -12.69 -3.73
N PHE A 323 -2.54 -13.36 -3.66
CA PHE A 323 -2.34 -14.73 -4.11
C PHE A 323 -2.33 -15.66 -2.92
N PHE A 324 -3.04 -16.77 -3.03
CA PHE A 324 -3.14 -17.76 -1.96
C PHE A 324 -2.27 -18.97 -2.26
N GLY A 325 -1.71 -19.58 -1.23
CA GLY A 325 -1.10 -20.90 -1.33
C GLY A 325 -1.68 -21.83 -0.28
N THR A 326 -1.86 -23.09 -0.66
CA THR A 326 -2.31 -24.20 0.19
C THR A 326 -1.14 -25.15 0.45
N HIS A 327 -1.40 -26.30 1.07
CA HIS A 327 -0.41 -27.37 1.19
C HIS A 327 0.04 -27.93 -0.17
N ASP A 328 -0.90 -28.06 -1.11
CA ASP A 328 -0.65 -28.74 -2.38
C ASP A 328 -0.17 -27.80 -3.49
N ASN A 329 -0.34 -26.48 -3.31
CA ASN A 329 0.01 -25.50 -4.32
C ASN A 329 0.47 -24.18 -3.70
N SER A 330 1.67 -23.73 -4.05
CA SER A 330 2.26 -22.51 -3.49
C SER A 330 1.64 -21.24 -4.08
N ALA A 331 1.69 -20.14 -3.33
CA ALA A 331 1.28 -18.83 -3.84
C ALA A 331 2.16 -18.38 -5.03
N ILE A 332 3.44 -18.76 -5.04
CA ILE A 332 4.37 -18.48 -6.16
C ILE A 332 3.94 -19.19 -7.45
N ASN A 333 3.49 -20.45 -7.35
CA ASN A 333 2.97 -21.18 -8.51
C ASN A 333 1.70 -20.51 -9.05
N ASN A 334 0.84 -20.03 -8.16
CA ASN A 334 -0.37 -19.30 -8.52
C ASN A 334 -0.07 -17.97 -9.21
N ILE A 335 0.97 -17.24 -8.78
CA ILE A 335 1.47 -16.04 -9.48
C ILE A 335 1.90 -16.41 -10.90
N THR A 336 2.74 -17.43 -11.04
CA THR A 336 3.30 -17.84 -12.34
C THR A 336 2.18 -18.29 -13.30
N SER A 337 1.23 -19.07 -12.80
CA SER A 337 0.05 -19.51 -13.54
C SER A 337 -0.86 -18.34 -13.95
N ALA A 338 -1.09 -17.37 -13.08
CA ALA A 338 -1.91 -16.21 -13.41
C ALA A 338 -1.25 -15.35 -14.52
N ILE A 339 0.08 -15.19 -14.47
CA ILE A 339 0.83 -14.45 -15.48
C ILE A 339 0.80 -15.15 -16.85
N SER A 340 0.98 -16.47 -16.89
CA SER A 340 1.01 -17.22 -18.15
C SER A 340 -0.31 -17.11 -18.92
N GLN A 341 -1.43 -16.97 -18.21
CA GLN A 341 -2.74 -16.75 -18.83
C GLN A 341 -2.86 -15.40 -19.59
N PHE A 342 -1.98 -14.43 -19.34
CA PHE A 342 -1.94 -13.18 -20.13
C PHE A 342 -1.04 -13.31 -21.37
N CYS A 343 0.01 -14.12 -21.30
CA CYS A 343 0.95 -14.32 -22.40
C CYS A 343 0.29 -15.05 -23.59
N ASN A 344 -0.55 -16.05 -23.29
CA ASN A 344 -1.17 -16.90 -24.32
C ASN A 344 -2.23 -16.17 -25.19
N HIS A 345 -2.66 -14.96 -24.81
CA HIS A 345 -3.62 -14.18 -25.60
C HIS A 345 -2.98 -13.32 -26.69
N LYS A 346 -1.68 -12.99 -26.59
CA LYS A 346 -1.01 -12.16 -27.61
C LYS A 346 -0.75 -12.87 -28.93
N GLU A 347 -0.70 -14.21 -28.93
CA GLU A 347 -0.45 -14.99 -30.16
C GLU A 347 -1.69 -15.12 -31.05
N ASN A 348 -2.91 -14.93 -30.53
CA ASN A 348 -4.13 -15.06 -31.32
C ASN A 348 -4.66 -13.74 -31.92
N ASP A 349 -4.28 -12.58 -31.39
CA ASP A 349 -4.71 -11.28 -31.93
C ASP A 349 -3.88 -10.79 -33.13
N THR A 350 -2.93 -11.60 -33.63
CA THR A 350 -2.14 -11.27 -34.84
C THR A 350 -2.54 -12.05 -36.09
N LEU A 351 -3.60 -12.88 -36.03
CA LEU A 351 -4.03 -13.73 -37.15
C LEU A 351 -5.28 -13.26 -37.92
N ASP A 352 -5.93 -12.16 -37.52
CA ASP A 352 -7.11 -11.59 -38.22
C ASP A 352 -6.82 -10.22 -38.88
N VAL A 353 -5.64 -10.09 -39.48
CA VAL A 353 -5.35 -9.02 -40.45
C VAL A 353 -4.87 -9.68 -41.75
N ALA A 354 -5.82 -10.26 -42.49
CA ALA A 354 -5.64 -10.67 -43.89
C ALA A 354 -6.88 -10.32 -44.70
#